data_AF-A0A558BXS0-F1
#
_entry.id   AF-A0A558BXS0-F1
#
_cell.length_a   1.000
_cell.length_b   1.000
_cell.length_c   1.000
_cell.angle_alpha   90.00
_cell.angle_beta   90.00
_cell.angle_gamma   90.00
#
_symmetry.space_group_name_H-M   'P 1'
#
loop_
_entity.id
_entity.type
_entity.pdbx_description
1 polymer ?
#
loop_
_entity_poly.entity_id
_entity_poly.type
_entity_poly.pdbx_seq_one_letter_code
_entity_poly.pdbx_strand_id
1 'polypeptide(L)'
;MLHSRFQLRRWAFGAGLLGYLLLLGSPSARAQTPLGQPSLDEAKVQVWCATARFVYEDAGRPNLKRTLRCDGNLSTLATSLRPDSLRVYSLLYAPIEGQGRIYKGLKDNPARIAALTKAIIARLRSSPARQRDPARLARLQGLEKKLTDYVTTGLPPGREEEAPTADTSVRAAPGVAEAAEAGAASGPAARASAPATEPVLNRFFAPLALILSIVSLVLFALLRVSMSREIRQMRRMTSLASELSPAQQRQVEEMVARRVAEALRERESESPSPPAGSAAT
;
A
#
# COMPACT_ATOMS: atom_id res chain seq x y z
N MET A 1 -29.40 28.76 57.97
CA MET A 1 -29.53 28.70 56.50
C MET A 1 -28.17 28.55 55.79
N LEU A 2 -27.39 27.49 56.03
CA LEU A 2 -26.06 27.32 55.38
C LEU A 2 -25.68 25.89 54.97
N HIS A 3 -26.59 24.91 55.04
CA HIS A 3 -26.27 23.51 54.70
C HIS A 3 -26.73 23.07 53.30
N SER A 4 -27.49 23.90 52.55
CA SER A 4 -28.16 23.45 51.32
C SER A 4 -27.39 23.72 50.02
N ARG A 5 -26.20 24.33 50.06
CA ARG A 5 -25.45 24.73 48.84
C ARG A 5 -24.33 23.78 48.43
N PHE A 6 -23.98 22.78 49.24
CA PHE A 6 -22.88 21.85 48.94
C PHE A 6 -23.28 20.61 48.12
N GLN A 7 -24.58 20.31 48.00
CA GLN A 7 -25.04 19.09 47.30
C GLN A 7 -25.26 19.26 45.79
N LEU A 8 -25.43 20.49 45.27
CA LEU A 8 -25.66 20.70 43.84
C LEU A 8 -24.39 20.67 42.98
N ARG A 9 -23.20 20.77 43.58
CA ARG A 9 -21.94 20.89 42.83
C ARG A 9 -21.30 19.54 42.44
N ARG A 10 -21.77 18.42 43.02
CA ARG A 10 -21.29 17.07 42.67
C ARG A 10 -21.98 16.46 41.44
N TRP A 11 -23.14 16.97 41.04
CA TRP A 11 -23.91 16.42 39.91
C TRP A 11 -23.56 17.02 38.54
N ALA A 12 -22.78 18.11 38.48
CA ALA A 12 -22.37 18.73 37.21
C ALA A 12 -21.14 18.05 36.57
N PHE A 13 -20.31 17.35 37.35
CA PHE A 13 -19.10 16.68 36.83
C PHE A 13 -19.39 15.30 36.21
N GLY A 14 -20.51 14.66 36.56
CA GLY A 14 -20.88 13.34 36.02
C GLY A 14 -21.38 13.41 34.57
N ALA A 15 -22.13 14.46 34.20
CA ALA A 15 -22.73 14.58 32.88
C ALA A 15 -21.71 14.98 31.78
N GLY A 16 -20.69 15.78 32.13
CA GLY A 16 -19.64 16.17 31.19
C GLY A 16 -18.72 15.01 30.80
N LEU A 17 -18.43 14.10 31.74
CA LEU A 17 -17.54 12.97 31.49
C LEU A 17 -18.21 11.90 30.59
N LEU A 18 -19.52 11.70 30.75
CA LEU A 18 -20.28 10.74 29.93
C LEU A 18 -20.41 11.24 28.47
N GLY A 19 -20.59 12.55 28.27
CA GLY A 19 -20.58 13.17 26.94
C GLY A 19 -19.21 13.07 26.26
N TYR A 20 -18.13 13.29 26.99
CA TYR A 20 -16.76 13.17 26.45
C TYR A 20 -16.39 11.71 26.11
N LEU A 21 -16.84 10.74 26.91
CA LEU A 21 -16.65 9.30 26.64
C LEU A 21 -17.46 8.81 25.43
N LEU A 22 -18.64 9.38 25.16
CA LEU A 22 -19.44 9.07 23.96
C LEU A 22 -18.87 9.70 22.67
N LEU A 23 -18.12 10.81 22.77
CA LEU A 23 -17.44 11.44 21.62
C LEU A 23 -16.07 10.83 21.30
N LEU A 24 -15.38 10.24 22.28
CA LEU A 24 -14.13 9.48 22.09
C LEU A 24 -14.34 8.03 21.66
N GLY A 25 -15.57 7.54 21.75
CA GLY A 25 -16.00 6.20 21.37
C GLY A 25 -16.45 6.07 19.92
N SER A 26 -16.05 6.95 19.00
CA SER A 26 -16.06 6.60 17.58
C SER A 26 -14.86 5.68 17.33
N PRO A 27 -15.01 4.34 17.31
CA PRO A 27 -14.01 3.54 16.64
C PRO A 27 -13.91 4.14 15.25
N SER A 28 -12.71 4.61 14.88
CA SER A 28 -12.39 4.72 13.47
C SER A 28 -12.70 3.33 12.92
N ALA A 29 -13.83 3.23 12.23
CA ALA A 29 -14.23 2.05 11.50
C ALA A 29 -13.08 1.78 10.54
N ARG A 30 -12.11 0.97 10.99
CA ARG A 30 -11.28 0.22 10.08
C ARG A 30 -12.29 -0.63 9.35
N ALA A 31 -12.61 -0.18 8.13
CA ALA A 31 -13.39 -0.91 7.18
C ALA A 31 -12.86 -2.34 7.18
N GLN A 32 -13.53 -3.22 7.91
CA GLN A 32 -13.51 -4.64 7.62
C GLN A 32 -14.10 -4.69 6.23
N THR A 33 -13.23 -4.71 5.23
CA THR A 33 -13.67 -5.04 3.88
C THR A 33 -14.39 -6.39 4.00
N PRO A 34 -15.57 -6.55 3.40
CA PRO A 34 -16.25 -7.83 3.35
C PRO A 34 -15.24 -8.91 2.94
N LEU A 35 -15.24 -10.04 3.64
CA LEU A 35 -14.40 -11.19 3.32
C LEU A 35 -14.50 -11.48 1.82
N GLY A 36 -13.41 -11.25 1.08
CA GLY A 36 -13.34 -11.39 -0.37
C GLY A 36 -13.10 -10.10 -1.17
N GLN A 37 -13.20 -8.90 -0.56
CA GLN A 37 -12.87 -7.63 -1.23
C GLN A 37 -11.45 -7.17 -0.90
N PRO A 38 -10.61 -6.84 -1.91
CA PRO A 38 -9.25 -6.37 -1.69
C PRO A 38 -9.27 -5.09 -0.85
N SER A 39 -8.31 -4.95 0.06
CA SER A 39 -8.13 -3.70 0.78
C SER A 39 -7.82 -2.56 -0.19
N LEU A 40 -8.08 -1.30 0.20
CA LEU A 40 -7.77 -0.15 -0.66
C LEU A 40 -6.30 -0.16 -1.12
N ASP A 41 -5.38 -0.44 -0.20
CA ASP A 41 -3.94 -0.45 -0.51
C ASP A 41 -3.56 -1.62 -1.40
N GLU A 42 -4.14 -2.80 -1.18
CA GLU A 42 -3.96 -3.95 -2.07
C GLU A 42 -4.49 -3.65 -3.47
N ALA A 43 -5.66 -3.05 -3.58
CA ALA A 43 -6.23 -2.68 -4.86
C ALA A 43 -5.39 -1.65 -5.61
N LYS A 44 -4.84 -0.66 -4.89
CA LYS A 44 -3.88 0.28 -5.47
C LYS A 44 -2.62 -0.42 -5.97
N VAL A 45 -2.07 -1.36 -5.19
CA VAL A 45 -0.89 -2.13 -5.59
C VAL A 45 -1.16 -2.93 -6.85
N GLN A 46 -2.32 -3.59 -6.97
CA GLN A 46 -2.70 -4.34 -8.16
C GLN A 46 -2.83 -3.44 -9.40
N VAL A 47 -3.51 -2.30 -9.27
CA VAL A 47 -3.64 -1.32 -10.36
C VAL A 47 -2.27 -0.80 -10.80
N TRP A 48 -1.42 -0.42 -9.85
CA TRP A 48 -0.08 0.09 -10.16
C TRP A 48 0.85 -0.99 -10.73
N CYS A 49 0.75 -2.23 -10.26
CA CYS A 49 1.50 -3.36 -10.79
C CYS A 49 1.13 -3.63 -12.25
N ALA A 50 -0.16 -3.75 -12.56
CA ALA A 50 -0.63 -3.96 -13.93
C ALA A 50 -0.22 -2.79 -14.85
N THR A 51 -0.30 -1.56 -14.34
CA THR A 51 0.13 -0.36 -15.05
C THR A 51 1.63 -0.39 -15.35
N ALA A 52 2.48 -0.71 -14.36
CA ALA A 52 3.92 -0.77 -14.54
C ALA A 52 4.33 -1.87 -15.53
N ARG A 53 3.73 -3.06 -15.41
CA ARG A 53 3.90 -4.17 -16.37
C ARG A 53 3.54 -3.73 -17.80
N PHE A 54 2.40 -3.09 -17.97
CA PHE A 54 1.98 -2.55 -19.27
C PHE A 54 3.00 -1.56 -19.82
N VAL A 55 3.47 -0.59 -19.03
CA VAL A 55 4.45 0.39 -19.51
C VAL A 55 5.77 -0.27 -19.91
N TYR A 56 6.21 -1.30 -19.19
CA TYR A 56 7.43 -2.04 -19.50
C TYR A 56 7.30 -2.84 -20.79
N GLU A 57 6.16 -3.48 -21.03
CA GLU A 57 5.89 -4.18 -22.29
C GLU A 57 5.75 -3.21 -23.46
N ASP A 58 5.01 -2.11 -23.27
CA ASP A 58 4.79 -1.07 -24.27
C ASP A 58 6.07 -0.31 -24.65
N ALA A 59 7.09 -0.32 -23.78
CA ALA A 59 8.42 0.22 -24.05
C ALA A 59 9.43 -0.83 -24.57
N GLY A 60 9.02 -2.09 -24.77
CA GLY A 60 9.90 -3.16 -25.23
C GLY A 60 10.97 -3.56 -24.20
N ARG A 61 10.64 -3.49 -22.90
CA ARG A 61 11.51 -3.83 -21.77
C ARG A 61 10.84 -4.83 -20.81
N PRO A 62 10.37 -6.00 -21.29
CA PRO A 62 9.66 -6.97 -20.44
C PRO A 62 10.54 -7.53 -19.30
N ASN A 63 11.86 -7.52 -19.45
CA ASN A 63 12.81 -7.94 -18.42
C ASN A 63 12.74 -7.13 -17.11
N LEU A 64 12.10 -5.95 -17.13
CA LEU A 64 11.86 -5.15 -15.93
C LEU A 64 10.64 -5.62 -15.13
N LYS A 65 9.78 -6.48 -15.69
CA LYS A 65 8.62 -7.02 -14.96
C LYS A 65 9.03 -7.78 -13.71
N ARG A 66 10.13 -8.56 -13.78
CA ARG A 66 10.68 -9.33 -12.65
C ARG A 66 11.23 -8.47 -11.51
N THR A 67 11.48 -7.19 -11.75
CA THR A 67 11.96 -6.28 -10.70
C THR A 67 10.82 -5.67 -9.90
N LEU A 68 9.57 -5.79 -10.38
CA LEU A 68 8.39 -5.28 -9.69
C LEU A 68 8.08 -6.12 -8.46
N ARG A 69 7.75 -5.43 -7.36
CA ARG A 69 7.32 -6.07 -6.11
C ARG A 69 5.82 -5.84 -5.93
N CYS A 70 5.02 -6.70 -6.56
CA CYS A 70 3.55 -6.58 -6.58
C CYS A 70 2.85 -7.27 -5.40
N ASP A 71 3.54 -8.12 -4.65
CA ASP A 71 2.98 -8.84 -3.49
C ASP A 71 3.13 -8.07 -2.17
N GLY A 72 3.71 -6.87 -2.22
CA GLY A 72 3.98 -6.04 -1.05
C GLY A 72 2.93 -4.95 -0.84
N ASN A 73 3.24 -4.03 0.06
CA ASN A 73 2.47 -2.80 0.20
C ASN A 73 2.89 -1.76 -0.87
N LEU A 74 2.14 -0.67 -0.93
CA LEU A 74 2.34 0.40 -1.90
C LEU A 74 3.74 1.04 -1.82
N SER A 75 4.35 1.11 -0.63
CA SER A 75 5.72 1.63 -0.45
C SER A 75 6.80 0.68 -0.99
N THR A 76 6.58 -0.63 -0.88
CA THR A 76 7.45 -1.66 -1.45
C THR A 76 7.43 -1.58 -2.97
N LEU A 77 6.22 -1.47 -3.55
CA LEU A 77 6.06 -1.27 -4.99
C LEU A 77 6.74 0.02 -5.44
N ALA A 78 6.51 1.14 -4.75
CA ALA A 78 7.16 2.41 -5.05
C ALA A 78 8.70 2.30 -5.06
N THR A 79 9.28 1.59 -4.10
CA THR A 79 10.74 1.34 -4.04
C THR A 79 11.22 0.55 -5.26
N SER A 80 10.46 -0.45 -5.71
CA SER A 80 10.79 -1.21 -6.93
C SER A 80 10.69 -0.39 -8.22
N LEU A 81 9.92 0.71 -8.21
CA LEU A 81 9.78 1.63 -9.34
C LEU A 81 10.86 2.73 -9.37
N ARG A 82 11.49 3.05 -8.22
CA ARG A 82 12.50 4.13 -8.08
C ARG A 82 13.74 4.04 -8.96
N PRO A 83 14.21 2.86 -9.42
CA PRO A 83 15.27 2.83 -10.42
C PRO A 83 14.91 3.61 -11.70
N ASP A 84 13.62 3.89 -11.91
CA ASP A 84 13.07 4.90 -12.81
C ASP A 84 13.59 4.85 -14.26
N SER A 85 14.03 3.66 -14.70
CA SER A 85 14.63 3.43 -16.02
C SER A 85 13.71 3.81 -17.18
N LEU A 86 12.39 3.75 -16.96
CA LEU A 86 11.35 4.18 -17.89
C LEU A 86 10.51 5.34 -17.34
N ARG A 87 11.02 6.05 -16.34
CA ARG A 87 10.37 7.20 -15.72
C ARG A 87 8.97 6.91 -15.14
N VAL A 88 8.68 5.64 -14.83
CA VAL A 88 7.38 5.20 -14.29
C VAL A 88 7.15 5.80 -12.91
N TYR A 89 8.19 5.89 -12.08
CA TYR A 89 8.06 6.50 -10.77
C TYR A 89 7.87 8.02 -10.89
N SER A 90 8.75 8.70 -11.62
CA SER A 90 8.77 10.17 -11.66
C SER A 90 7.64 10.80 -12.47
N LEU A 91 7.23 10.21 -13.59
CA LEU A 91 6.23 10.82 -14.49
C LEU A 91 4.80 10.33 -14.28
N LEU A 92 4.63 9.16 -13.66
CA LEU A 92 3.34 8.50 -13.51
C LEU A 92 2.98 8.33 -12.02
N TYR A 93 3.77 7.56 -11.27
CA TYR A 93 3.45 7.21 -9.88
C TYR A 93 3.46 8.42 -8.93
N ALA A 94 4.58 9.14 -8.83
CA ALA A 94 4.73 10.22 -7.85
C ALA A 94 3.73 11.39 -8.05
N PRO A 95 3.43 11.86 -9.28
CA PRO A 95 2.45 12.91 -9.49
C PRO A 95 1.02 12.50 -9.16
N ILE A 96 0.67 11.22 -9.33
CA ILE A 96 -0.69 10.71 -9.10
C ILE A 96 -0.87 10.28 -7.63
N GLU A 97 -0.03 9.35 -7.16
CA GLU A 97 -0.15 8.73 -5.85
C GLU A 97 0.51 9.57 -4.75
N GLY A 98 1.71 10.11 -5.02
CA GLY A 98 2.50 10.84 -4.02
C GLY A 98 1.83 12.13 -3.56
N GLN A 99 1.08 12.81 -4.43
CA GLN A 99 0.31 14.00 -4.06
C GLN A 99 -1.08 13.67 -3.49
N GLY A 100 -1.64 12.50 -3.80
CA GLY A 100 -2.95 12.04 -3.33
C GLY A 100 -4.15 12.95 -3.67
N ARG A 101 -3.97 13.97 -4.51
CA ARG A 101 -4.99 14.98 -4.83
C ARG A 101 -6.24 14.38 -5.46
N ILE A 102 -6.06 13.30 -6.23
CA ILE A 102 -7.15 12.56 -6.89
C ILE A 102 -8.13 11.91 -5.90
N TYR A 103 -7.74 11.75 -4.63
CA TYR A 103 -8.57 11.12 -3.60
C TYR A 103 -9.38 12.12 -2.77
N LYS A 104 -9.16 13.43 -2.94
CA LYS A 104 -9.78 14.46 -2.12
C LYS A 104 -11.31 14.44 -2.30
N GLY A 105 -12.04 14.30 -1.19
CA GLY A 105 -13.51 14.26 -1.19
C GLY A 105 -14.12 12.90 -1.49
N LEU A 106 -13.33 11.87 -1.81
CA LEU A 106 -13.82 10.52 -2.08
C LEU A 106 -13.92 9.69 -0.80
N LYS A 107 -15.14 9.27 -0.46
CA LYS A 107 -15.42 8.49 0.76
C LYS A 107 -15.34 6.99 0.51
N ASP A 108 -15.69 6.52 -0.68
CA ASP A 108 -15.77 5.11 -1.01
C ASP A 108 -14.48 4.58 -1.64
N ASN A 109 -14.03 3.40 -1.20
CA ASN A 109 -12.88 2.70 -1.79
C ASN A 109 -13.00 2.48 -3.31
N PRO A 110 -14.13 1.99 -3.86
CA PRO A 110 -14.26 1.83 -5.32
C PRO A 110 -14.14 3.17 -6.06
N ALA A 111 -14.68 4.26 -5.51
CA ALA A 111 -14.54 5.59 -6.10
C ALA A 111 -13.07 6.05 -6.13
N ARG A 112 -12.30 5.74 -5.08
CA ARG A 112 -10.86 6.03 -5.03
C ARG A 112 -10.08 5.23 -6.08
N ILE A 113 -10.35 3.92 -6.23
CA ILE A 113 -9.68 3.11 -7.25
C ILE A 113 -10.09 3.56 -8.67
N ALA A 114 -11.37 3.88 -8.90
CA ALA A 114 -11.83 4.42 -10.18
C ALA A 114 -11.12 5.75 -10.52
N ALA A 115 -10.96 6.65 -9.54
CA ALA A 115 -10.24 7.90 -9.72
C ALA A 115 -8.75 7.67 -10.04
N LEU A 116 -8.11 6.69 -9.39
CA LEU A 116 -6.75 6.26 -9.68
C LEU A 116 -6.62 5.76 -11.13
N THR A 117 -7.46 4.80 -11.52
CA THR A 117 -7.48 4.24 -12.88
C THR A 117 -7.66 5.34 -13.92
N LYS A 118 -8.62 6.25 -13.73
CA LYS A 118 -8.86 7.38 -14.64
C LYS A 118 -7.63 8.29 -14.75
N ALA A 119 -6.99 8.62 -13.63
CA ALA A 119 -5.79 9.46 -13.63
C ALA A 119 -4.61 8.80 -14.36
N ILE A 120 -4.40 7.49 -14.14
CA ILE A 120 -3.38 6.71 -14.84
C ILE A 120 -3.63 6.70 -16.35
N ILE A 121 -4.84 6.34 -16.79
CA ILE A 121 -5.17 6.26 -18.21
C ILE A 121 -5.05 7.64 -18.87
N ALA A 122 -5.57 8.70 -18.24
CA ALA A 122 -5.43 10.07 -18.76
C ALA A 122 -3.95 10.46 -18.94
N ARG A 123 -3.10 10.15 -17.96
CA ARG A 123 -1.67 10.44 -18.03
C ARG A 123 -0.97 9.61 -19.10
N LEU A 124 -1.26 8.31 -19.20
CA LEU A 124 -0.68 7.43 -20.23
C LEU A 124 -1.10 7.85 -21.64
N ARG A 125 -2.37 8.23 -21.83
CA ARG A 125 -2.94 8.74 -23.10
C ARG A 125 -2.33 10.08 -23.50
N SER A 126 -1.98 10.93 -22.53
CA SER A 126 -1.30 12.22 -22.77
C SER A 126 0.19 12.08 -23.15
N SER A 127 0.75 10.87 -23.10
CA SER A 127 2.14 10.63 -23.48
C SER A 127 2.34 10.81 -25.00
N PRO A 128 3.31 11.64 -25.44
CA PRO A 128 3.60 11.83 -26.87
C PRO A 128 3.93 10.53 -27.60
N ALA A 129 4.53 9.57 -26.89
CA ALA A 129 4.93 8.30 -27.45
C ALA A 129 3.73 7.42 -27.85
N ARG A 130 2.58 7.59 -27.19
CA ARG A 130 1.34 6.87 -27.52
C ARG A 130 0.45 7.68 -28.47
N GLN A 131 0.41 9.00 -28.34
CA GLN A 131 -0.36 9.85 -29.26
C GLN A 131 0.06 9.70 -30.72
N ARG A 132 1.34 9.43 -30.98
CA ARG A 132 1.88 9.24 -32.33
C ARG A 132 1.74 7.81 -32.88
N ASP A 133 1.24 6.87 -32.09
CA ASP A 133 1.15 5.46 -32.46
C ASP A 133 -0.26 4.91 -32.13
N PRO A 134 -1.12 4.72 -33.16
CA PRO A 134 -2.49 4.24 -32.94
C PRO A 134 -2.52 2.82 -32.37
N ALA A 135 -1.55 1.96 -32.68
CA ALA A 135 -1.49 0.61 -32.13
C ALA A 135 -1.20 0.63 -30.62
N ARG A 136 -0.41 1.59 -30.14
CA ARG A 136 -0.19 1.81 -28.70
C ARG A 136 -1.42 2.33 -27.98
N LEU A 137 -2.21 3.19 -28.63
CA LEU A 137 -3.48 3.64 -28.07
C LEU A 137 -4.49 2.50 -27.98
N ALA A 138 -4.55 1.60 -28.97
CA ALA A 138 -5.39 0.42 -28.91
C ALA A 138 -5.00 -0.51 -27.73
N ARG A 139 -3.69 -0.73 -27.52
CA ARG A 139 -3.22 -1.48 -26.33
C ARG A 139 -3.58 -0.80 -25.01
N LEU A 140 -3.55 0.53 -24.96
CA LEU A 140 -3.98 1.30 -23.79
C LEU A 140 -5.47 1.12 -23.50
N GLN A 141 -6.33 1.00 -24.53
CA GLN A 141 -7.75 0.68 -24.33
C GLN A 141 -7.93 -0.71 -23.71
N GLY A 142 -7.08 -1.68 -24.08
CA GLY A 142 -7.05 -3.00 -23.44
C GLY A 142 -6.72 -2.91 -21.94
N LEU A 143 -5.74 -2.10 -21.55
CA LEU A 143 -5.43 -1.82 -20.14
C LEU A 143 -6.61 -1.13 -19.44
N GLU A 144 -7.20 -0.11 -20.05
CA GLU A 144 -8.35 0.63 -19.50
C GLU A 144 -9.51 -0.31 -19.19
N LYS A 145 -9.81 -1.24 -20.11
CA LYS A 145 -10.80 -2.29 -19.88
C LYS A 145 -10.42 -3.18 -18.70
N LYS A 146 -9.21 -3.77 -18.70
CA LYS A 146 -8.71 -4.64 -17.60
C LYS A 146 -8.80 -3.96 -16.23
N LEU A 147 -8.46 -2.66 -16.14
CA LEU A 147 -8.51 -1.90 -14.89
C LEU A 147 -9.95 -1.53 -14.48
N THR A 148 -10.85 -1.27 -15.44
CA THR A 148 -12.27 -0.99 -15.16
C THR A 148 -13.00 -2.25 -14.71
N ASP A 149 -12.70 -3.39 -15.35
CA ASP A 149 -13.19 -4.70 -14.96
C ASP A 149 -12.72 -5.03 -13.53
N TYR A 150 -11.46 -4.72 -13.18
CA TYR A 150 -10.96 -4.88 -11.82
C TYR A 150 -11.73 -4.04 -10.79
N VAL A 151 -11.97 -2.76 -11.09
CA VAL A 151 -12.75 -1.87 -10.20
C VAL A 151 -14.15 -2.42 -9.95
N THR A 152 -14.76 -3.04 -10.95
CA THR A 152 -16.13 -3.54 -10.90
C THR A 152 -16.22 -4.91 -10.23
N THR A 153 -15.27 -5.81 -10.51
CA THR A 153 -15.32 -7.22 -10.11
C THR A 153 -14.43 -7.57 -8.92
N GLY A 154 -13.40 -6.78 -8.65
CA GLY A 154 -12.37 -7.08 -7.66
C GLY A 154 -11.36 -8.17 -8.07
N LEU A 155 -11.41 -8.69 -9.31
CA LEU A 155 -10.48 -9.71 -9.80
C LEU A 155 -9.16 -9.10 -10.30
N PRO A 156 -8.01 -9.46 -9.70
CA PRO A 156 -6.74 -8.77 -9.96
C PRO A 156 -6.32 -8.85 -11.44
N PRO A 157 -5.94 -7.72 -12.06
CA PRO A 157 -5.49 -7.67 -13.43
C PRO A 157 -4.11 -8.35 -13.55
N GLY A 158 -4.08 -9.58 -14.08
CA GLY A 158 -2.84 -10.24 -14.51
C GLY A 158 -2.49 -11.58 -13.86
N ARG A 159 -3.41 -12.28 -13.16
CA ARG A 159 -3.15 -13.68 -12.75
C ARG A 159 -3.35 -14.71 -13.85
N GLU A 160 -4.10 -14.39 -14.90
CA GLU A 160 -4.46 -15.36 -15.95
C GLU A 160 -3.43 -15.46 -17.09
N GLU A 161 -2.47 -14.53 -17.20
CA GLU A 161 -1.47 -14.51 -18.28
C GLU A 161 -0.06 -14.97 -17.84
N GLU A 162 0.13 -15.35 -16.58
CA GLU A 162 1.42 -15.79 -16.03
C GLU A 162 1.29 -17.21 -15.44
N ALA A 163 0.79 -18.15 -16.26
CA ALA A 163 1.03 -19.56 -16.02
C ALA A 163 2.51 -19.86 -16.33
N PRO A 164 3.23 -20.64 -15.49
CA PRO A 164 4.54 -21.11 -15.86
C PRO A 164 4.38 -21.97 -17.11
N THR A 165 5.09 -21.60 -18.19
CA THR A 165 5.28 -22.48 -19.34
C THR A 165 6.06 -23.70 -18.87
N ALA A 166 5.33 -24.72 -18.41
CA ALA A 166 5.82 -26.07 -18.43
C ALA A 166 5.79 -26.53 -19.90
N ASP A 167 6.97 -26.81 -20.44
CA ASP A 167 7.14 -27.53 -21.68
C ASP A 167 6.28 -28.81 -21.64
N THR A 168 5.24 -28.86 -22.47
CA THR A 168 4.73 -30.13 -22.96
C THR A 168 4.29 -29.89 -24.40
N SER A 169 5.23 -30.18 -25.28
CA SER A 169 4.96 -30.55 -26.66
C SER A 169 3.89 -31.64 -26.69
N VAL A 170 2.64 -31.29 -27.03
CA VAL A 170 1.78 -32.15 -27.82
C VAL A 170 0.99 -31.29 -28.82
N ARG A 171 1.41 -31.49 -30.06
CA ARG A 171 0.76 -31.18 -31.33
C ARG A 171 -0.75 -31.45 -31.33
N ALA A 172 -1.56 -30.44 -31.65
CA ALA A 172 -2.79 -30.59 -32.41
C ALA A 172 -3.18 -29.25 -33.05
N ALA A 173 -3.17 -29.22 -34.38
CA ALA A 173 -3.77 -28.18 -35.22
C ALA A 173 -5.12 -28.75 -35.78
N PRO A 174 -5.91 -27.99 -36.56
CA PRO A 174 -7.08 -27.26 -36.09
C PRO A 174 -8.39 -27.69 -36.81
N GLY A 175 -9.55 -27.27 -36.31
CA GLY A 175 -10.83 -27.37 -37.05
C GLY A 175 -11.93 -26.55 -36.35
N VAL A 176 -12.20 -25.32 -36.82
CA VAL A 176 -13.33 -24.85 -37.66
C VAL A 176 -14.73 -24.90 -36.98
N ALA A 177 -15.45 -23.80 -37.23
CA ALA A 177 -16.66 -23.21 -36.68
C ALA A 177 -17.99 -24.00 -36.71
N GLU A 178 -19.03 -23.26 -36.27
CA GLU A 178 -20.51 -23.44 -36.31
C GLU A 178 -21.12 -24.02 -35.03
N ALA A 179 -21.92 -23.28 -34.26
CA ALA A 179 -23.21 -22.62 -34.53
C ALA A 179 -24.43 -23.58 -34.47
N ALA A 180 -25.32 -23.24 -33.54
CA ALA A 180 -26.77 -23.44 -33.54
C ALA A 180 -27.42 -24.76 -33.05
N GLU A 181 -28.55 -24.51 -32.39
CA GLU A 181 -29.76 -25.33 -32.19
C GLU A 181 -29.87 -26.34 -31.04
N ALA A 182 -30.62 -25.89 -30.03
CA ALA A 182 -31.86 -26.50 -29.53
C ALA A 182 -32.00 -28.04 -29.52
N GLY A 183 -32.18 -28.58 -28.31
CA GLY A 183 -32.72 -29.91 -28.08
C GLY A 183 -33.27 -30.04 -26.67
N ALA A 184 -34.59 -30.04 -26.56
CA ALA A 184 -35.34 -30.14 -25.33
C ALA A 184 -35.36 -31.57 -24.74
N ALA A 185 -35.67 -31.60 -23.43
CA ALA A 185 -36.35 -32.65 -22.67
C ALA A 185 -35.56 -33.89 -22.22
N SER A 186 -35.32 -33.98 -20.91
CA SER A 186 -35.96 -34.98 -20.02
C SER A 186 -35.72 -34.63 -18.54
N GLY A 187 -36.81 -34.44 -17.79
CA GLY A 187 -36.78 -34.39 -16.32
C GLY A 187 -36.61 -35.79 -15.69
N PRO A 188 -36.44 -35.89 -14.36
CA PRO A 188 -37.64 -35.98 -13.52
C PRO A 188 -37.60 -35.15 -12.22
N ALA A 189 -38.77 -35.10 -11.59
CA ALA A 189 -39.22 -34.18 -10.56
C ALA A 189 -38.64 -34.34 -9.14
N ALA A 190 -38.66 -33.19 -8.43
CA ALA A 190 -38.91 -32.93 -7.01
C ALA A 190 -38.30 -33.86 -5.92
N ARG A 191 -37.42 -33.27 -5.08
CA ARG A 191 -37.27 -33.65 -3.68
C ARG A 191 -37.45 -32.43 -2.77
N ALA A 192 -38.28 -32.64 -1.76
CA ALA A 192 -38.70 -31.70 -0.74
C ALA A 192 -37.52 -31.20 0.11
N SER A 193 -37.65 -29.95 0.55
CA SER A 193 -36.88 -29.31 1.60
C SER A 193 -37.10 -30.02 2.95
N ALA A 194 -36.04 -30.58 3.51
CA ALA A 194 -36.00 -31.07 4.89
C ALA A 194 -35.34 -30.01 5.80
N PRO A 195 -35.78 -29.85 7.06
CA PRO A 195 -35.15 -28.95 8.02
C PRO A 195 -33.76 -29.46 8.41
N ALA A 196 -32.78 -28.57 8.45
CA ALA A 196 -31.40 -28.88 8.78
C ALA A 196 -31.27 -29.34 10.24
N THR A 197 -30.94 -30.61 10.43
CA THR A 197 -30.45 -31.15 11.69
C THR A 197 -29.08 -30.53 11.97
N GLU A 198 -28.98 -29.69 13.01
CA GLU A 198 -27.69 -29.07 13.38
C GLU A 198 -26.65 -30.13 13.73
N PRO A 199 -25.48 -30.14 13.08
CA PRO A 199 -24.44 -31.12 13.36
C PRO A 199 -23.77 -30.80 14.70
N VAL A 200 -23.67 -31.83 15.55
CA VAL A 200 -23.02 -31.85 16.87
C VAL A 200 -21.61 -31.25 16.88
N LEU A 201 -20.94 -31.18 15.71
CA LEU A 201 -19.68 -30.45 15.52
C LEU A 201 -19.77 -28.97 15.96
N ASN A 202 -20.86 -28.27 15.66
CA ASN A 202 -20.97 -26.82 15.95
C ASN A 202 -20.90 -26.53 17.47
N ARG A 203 -21.27 -27.51 18.31
CA ARG A 203 -21.30 -27.38 19.77
C ARG A 203 -19.91 -27.41 20.42
N PHE A 204 -18.92 -28.00 19.77
CA PHE A 204 -17.53 -28.03 20.25
C PHE A 204 -16.65 -26.97 19.58
N PHE A 205 -16.90 -26.65 18.31
CA PHE A 205 -16.11 -25.63 17.60
C PHE A 205 -16.49 -24.20 18.00
N ALA A 206 -17.76 -23.92 18.36
CA ALA A 206 -18.17 -22.60 18.81
C ALA A 206 -17.45 -22.11 20.09
N PRO A 207 -17.38 -22.89 21.20
CA PRO A 207 -16.64 -22.45 22.39
C PRO A 207 -15.14 -22.40 22.15
N LEU A 208 -14.58 -23.27 21.30
CA LEU A 208 -13.16 -23.26 20.97
C LEU A 208 -12.78 -22.00 20.14
N ALA A 209 -13.59 -21.63 19.17
CA ALA A 209 -13.44 -20.39 18.42
C ALA A 209 -13.57 -19.15 19.32
N LEU A 210 -14.46 -19.18 20.31
CA LEU A 210 -14.59 -18.12 21.32
C LEU A 210 -13.31 -17.99 22.15
N ILE A 211 -12.74 -19.10 22.64
CA ILE A 211 -11.48 -19.08 23.41
C ILE A 211 -10.34 -18.53 22.55
N LEU A 212 -10.19 -19.00 21.31
CA LEU A 212 -9.16 -18.50 20.40
C LEU A 212 -9.33 -17.01 20.06
N SER A 213 -10.57 -16.55 19.92
CA SER A 213 -10.89 -15.13 19.74
C SER A 213 -10.46 -14.29 20.94
N ILE A 214 -10.77 -14.74 22.16
CA ILE A 214 -10.37 -14.05 23.40
C ILE A 214 -8.84 -14.04 23.54
N VAL A 215 -8.16 -15.16 23.30
CA VAL A 215 -6.70 -15.24 23.38
C VAL A 215 -6.05 -14.32 22.35
N SER A 216 -6.56 -14.30 21.11
CA SER A 216 -6.09 -13.40 20.06
C SER A 216 -6.27 -11.92 20.46
N LEU A 217 -7.41 -11.57 21.03
CA LEU A 217 -7.70 -10.22 21.51
C LEU A 217 -6.73 -9.78 22.62
N VAL A 218 -6.47 -10.66 23.59
CA VAL A 218 -5.54 -10.39 24.69
C VAL A 218 -4.11 -10.21 24.16
N LEU A 219 -3.65 -11.11 23.29
CA LEU A 219 -2.33 -11.00 22.67
C LEU A 219 -2.19 -9.70 21.86
N PHE A 220 -3.20 -9.36 21.05
CA PHE A 220 -3.24 -8.11 20.30
C PHE A 220 -3.17 -6.89 21.21
N ALA A 221 -3.91 -6.89 22.33
CA ALA A 221 -3.89 -5.80 23.30
C ALA A 221 -2.50 -5.65 23.94
N LEU A 222 -1.85 -6.75 24.33
CA LEU A 222 -0.50 -6.74 24.89
C LEU A 222 0.53 -6.20 23.89
N LEU A 223 0.48 -6.63 22.63
CA LEU A 223 1.32 -6.11 21.53
C LEU A 223 1.09 -4.61 21.28
N ARG A 224 -0.17 -4.16 21.33
CA ARG A 224 -0.53 -2.74 21.21
C ARG A 224 0.05 -1.93 22.36
N VAL A 225 -0.01 -2.45 23.58
CA VAL A 225 0.51 -1.78 24.78
C VAL A 225 2.03 -1.74 24.75
N SER A 226 2.72 -2.82 24.36
CA SER A 226 4.19 -2.84 24.27
C SER A 226 4.70 -1.84 23.23
N MET A 227 4.16 -1.85 22.01
CA MET A 227 4.50 -0.87 20.96
C MET A 227 4.22 0.58 21.41
N SER A 228 3.11 0.81 22.11
CA SER A 228 2.78 2.13 22.63
C SER A 228 3.71 2.59 23.76
N ARG A 229 4.38 1.66 24.46
CA ARG A 229 5.41 1.97 25.45
C ARG A 229 6.73 2.31 24.75
N GLU A 230 7.14 1.55 23.75
CA GLU A 230 8.35 1.80 22.97
C GLU A 230 8.29 3.12 22.21
N ILE A 231 7.17 3.43 21.55
CA ILE A 231 6.97 4.72 20.87
C ILE A 231 7.02 5.88 21.87
N ARG A 232 6.47 5.70 23.08
CA ARG A 232 6.56 6.71 24.14
C ARG A 232 7.98 6.87 24.68
N GLN A 233 8.75 5.80 24.78
CA GLN A 233 10.16 5.85 25.19
C GLN A 233 11.02 6.53 24.11
N MET A 234 10.85 6.16 22.84
CA MET A 234 11.53 6.82 21.73
C MET A 234 11.16 8.31 21.67
N ARG A 235 9.88 8.67 21.79
CA ARG A 235 9.47 10.08 21.79
C ARG A 235 10.09 10.86 22.97
N ARG A 236 10.25 10.26 24.15
CA ARG A 236 10.94 10.87 25.29
C ARG A 236 12.44 11.06 25.03
N MET A 237 13.10 10.07 24.41
CA MET A 237 14.51 10.20 24.02
C MET A 237 14.70 11.25 22.91
N THR A 238 13.79 11.32 21.94
CA THR A 238 13.82 12.33 20.87
C THR A 238 13.51 13.73 21.40
N SER A 239 12.60 13.88 22.38
CA SER A 239 12.35 15.18 23.01
C SER A 239 13.54 15.64 23.85
N LEU A 240 14.22 14.73 24.57
CA LEU A 240 15.46 15.05 25.28
C LEU A 240 16.61 15.39 24.31
N ALA A 241 16.70 14.73 23.16
CA ALA A 241 17.67 15.06 22.11
C ALA A 241 17.35 16.38 21.41
N SER A 242 16.07 16.78 21.35
CA SER A 242 15.62 18.06 20.79
C SER A 242 15.75 19.22 21.79
N GLU A 243 15.96 18.92 23.07
CA GLU A 243 16.31 19.89 24.13
C GLU A 243 17.83 20.06 24.30
N LEU A 244 18.63 19.70 23.29
CA LEU A 244 19.95 20.32 23.15
C LEU A 244 19.71 21.80 22.84
N SER A 245 19.84 22.63 23.88
CA SER A 245 19.65 24.08 23.83
C SER A 245 20.33 24.68 22.58
N PRO A 246 19.74 25.70 21.93
CA PRO A 246 20.41 26.39 20.82
C PRO A 246 21.81 26.93 21.20
N ALA A 247 22.10 27.10 22.49
CA ALA A 247 23.44 27.40 22.99
C ALA A 247 24.42 26.21 22.88
N GLN A 248 23.95 24.98 23.13
CA GLN A 248 24.75 23.76 22.98
C GLN A 248 24.99 23.41 21.51
N GLN A 249 24.03 23.69 20.62
CA GLN A 249 24.23 23.53 19.17
C GLN A 249 25.38 24.42 18.67
N ARG A 250 25.41 25.69 19.09
CA ARG A 250 26.53 26.61 18.76
C ARG A 250 27.87 26.11 19.31
N GLN A 251 27.87 25.56 20.53
CA GLN A 251 29.09 25.01 21.12
C GLN A 251 29.60 23.77 20.36
N VAL A 252 28.69 22.92 19.85
CA VAL A 252 29.06 21.78 19.00
C VAL A 252 29.57 22.25 17.64
N GLU A 253 28.91 23.24 17.02
CA GLU A 253 29.38 23.84 15.76
C GLU A 253 30.77 24.45 15.90
N GLU A 254 31.06 25.15 17.02
CA GLU A 254 32.38 25.69 17.30
C GLU A 254 33.45 24.61 17.50
N MET A 255 33.11 23.53 18.23
CA MET A 255 34.03 22.39 18.41
C MET A 255 34.30 21.68 17.08
N VAL A 256 33.28 21.49 16.24
CA VAL A 256 33.43 20.89 14.91
C VAL A 256 34.27 21.79 14.01
N ALA A 257 34.01 23.11 14.00
CA ALA A 257 34.79 24.06 13.21
C ALA A 257 36.28 24.07 13.62
N ARG A 258 36.58 24.01 14.92
CA ARG A 258 37.96 23.89 15.42
C ARG A 258 38.62 22.58 14.98
N ARG A 259 37.94 21.44 15.11
CA ARG A 259 38.47 20.13 14.70
C ARG A 259 38.71 20.03 13.19
N VAL A 260 37.82 20.60 12.40
CA VAL A 260 38.00 20.65 10.94
C VAL A 260 39.18 21.55 10.57
N ALA A 261 39.35 22.69 11.22
CA ALA A 261 40.49 23.58 11.00
C ALA A 261 41.84 22.93 11.41
N GLU A 262 41.87 22.18 12.52
CA GLU A 262 43.03 21.40 12.93
C GLU A 262 43.36 20.30 11.91
N ALA A 263 42.36 19.52 11.48
CA ALA A 263 42.56 18.45 10.50
C ALA A 263 43.02 18.98 9.12
N LEU A 264 42.55 20.16 8.72
CA LEU A 264 43.02 20.81 7.48
C LEU A 264 44.48 21.26 7.60
N ARG A 265 44.88 21.80 8.75
CA ARG A 265 46.27 22.19 9.01
C ARG A 265 47.22 21.01 9.06
N GLU A 266 46.81 19.92 9.70
CA GLU A 266 47.59 18.67 9.70
C GLU A 266 47.82 18.17 8.27
N ARG A 267 46.77 18.18 7.44
CA ARG A 267 46.84 17.77 6.04
C ARG A 267 47.71 18.69 5.17
N GLU A 268 47.77 19.98 5.50
CA GLU A 268 48.63 20.96 4.82
C GLU A 268 50.10 20.82 5.25
N SER A 269 50.36 20.52 6.52
CA SER A 269 51.70 20.23 7.04
C SER A 269 52.27 18.88 6.60
N GLU A 270 51.41 17.93 6.22
CA GLU A 270 51.81 16.60 5.75
C GLU A 270 52.01 16.53 4.23
N SER A 271 51.85 17.66 3.51
CA SER A 271 52.12 17.70 2.07
C SER A 271 53.64 17.71 1.82
N PRO A 272 54.26 16.64 1.28
CA PRO A 272 55.70 16.60 1.08
C PRO A 272 56.09 17.50 -0.08
N SER A 273 57.12 18.31 0.14
CA SER A 273 57.80 19.10 -0.91
C SER A 273 58.14 18.18 -2.10
N PRO A 274 57.82 18.57 -3.35
CA PRO A 274 58.24 17.79 -4.51
C PRO A 274 59.77 17.76 -4.56
N PRO A 275 60.41 16.61 -4.84
CA PRO A 275 61.85 16.59 -5.03
C PRO A 275 62.19 17.44 -6.27
N ALA A 276 62.94 18.51 -6.01
CA ALA A 276 63.61 19.29 -7.03
C ALA A 276 64.44 18.35 -7.93
N GLY A 277 64.40 18.63 -9.23
CA GLY A 277 64.94 17.74 -10.25
C GLY A 277 66.43 17.44 -10.09
N SER A 278 66.82 16.29 -10.65
CA SER A 278 68.18 16.04 -11.09
C SER A 278 68.13 15.61 -12.54
N ALA A 279 68.31 16.59 -13.42
CA ALA A 279 68.84 16.37 -14.75
C ALA A 279 70.35 16.09 -14.61
N ALA A 280 70.84 14.97 -15.15
CA ALA A 280 72.24 14.84 -15.57
C ALA A 280 72.44 13.53 -16.35
N THR A 281 72.80 13.71 -17.63
CA THR A 281 73.66 12.88 -18.52
C THR A 281 73.25 11.47 -18.89
#